data_AF-A0A532CEG9-F1
#
_entry.id   AF-A0A532CEG9-F1
#
_cell.length_a   1.000
_cell.length_b   1.000
_cell.length_c   1.000
_cell.angle_alpha   90.00
_cell.angle_beta   90.00
_cell.angle_gamma   90.00
#
_symmetry.space_group_name_H-M   'P 1'
#
loop_
_entity.id
_entity.type
_entity.pdbx_description
1 polymer ?
#
loop_
_entity_poly.entity_id
_entity_poly.type
_entity_poly.pdbx_seq_one_letter_code
_entity_poly.pdbx_strand_id
1 'polypeptide(L)'
;MRILFSVLLILVLVQTIVSVGAEPQDFTVTPVMKGLTTIGGQKIEYPKTDKAEMASVLVEIQPGKENGRHMHAVPTYVHVLEGTMTVEFEDGARQTFKAGSGF
;
A
#
# COMPACT_ATOMS: atom_id res chain seq x y z
N MET A 1 6.98 47.62 -27.82
CA MET A 1 7.52 46.83 -26.69
C MET A 1 6.49 45.93 -25.98
N ARG A 2 5.18 46.15 -26.13
CA ARG A 2 4.14 45.34 -25.44
C ARG A 2 3.68 44.08 -26.22
N ILE A 3 3.94 44.02 -27.52
CA ILE A 3 3.48 42.92 -28.40
C ILE A 3 4.55 41.82 -28.52
N LEU A 4 5.83 42.18 -28.37
CA LEU A 4 6.96 41.24 -28.35
C LEU A 4 7.04 40.41 -27.05
N PHE A 5 6.51 40.92 -25.94
CA PHE A 5 6.43 40.17 -24.68
C PHE A 5 5.33 39.10 -24.69
N SER A 6 4.25 39.29 -25.45
CA SER A 6 3.13 38.35 -25.50
C SER A 6 3.43 37.07 -26.28
N VAL A 7 4.38 37.11 -27.23
CA VAL A 7 4.78 35.91 -27.99
C VAL A 7 5.75 35.04 -27.19
N LEU A 8 6.60 35.65 -26.36
CA LEU A 8 7.53 34.92 -25.50
C LEU A 8 6.82 34.20 -24.33
N LEU A 9 5.69 34.75 -23.86
CA LEU A 9 4.92 34.16 -22.77
C LEU A 9 4.12 32.91 -23.19
N ILE A 10 3.76 32.78 -24.47
CA ILE A 10 3.04 31.60 -24.99
C ILE A 10 3.99 30.42 -25.22
N LEU A 11 5.28 30.67 -25.49
CA LEU A 11 6.26 29.59 -25.73
C LEU A 11 6.72 28.88 -24.43
N VAL A 12 6.56 29.52 -23.26
CA VAL A 12 6.91 28.93 -21.95
C VAL A 12 5.78 28.04 -21.40
N LEU A 13 4.58 28.11 -21.99
CA LEU A 13 3.44 27.26 -21.59
C LEU A 13 3.40 25.91 -22.32
N VAL A 14 4.52 25.46 -22.90
CA VAL A 14 4.74 24.04 -23.20
C VAL A 14 5.38 23.41 -21.95
N GLN A 15 4.67 23.50 -20.82
CA GLN A 15 5.05 22.75 -19.64
C GLN A 15 4.68 21.30 -19.91
N THR A 16 5.72 20.50 -20.08
CA THR A 16 5.77 19.05 -20.03
C THR A 16 4.68 18.48 -19.12
N ILE A 17 3.63 17.95 -19.72
CA ILE A 17 2.78 16.95 -19.08
C ILE A 17 3.64 15.68 -19.07
N VAL A 18 4.54 15.56 -18.11
CA VAL A 18 5.17 14.28 -17.83
C VAL A 18 4.03 13.45 -17.24
N SER A 19 3.40 12.65 -18.10
CA SER A 19 2.60 11.53 -17.64
C SER A 19 3.57 10.64 -16.87
N VAL A 20 3.58 10.79 -15.54
CA VAL A 20 4.15 9.78 -14.67
C VAL A 20 3.25 8.56 -14.88
N GLY A 21 3.59 7.75 -15.88
CA GLY A 21 2.99 6.44 -16.02
C GLY A 21 3.20 5.73 -14.69
N ALA A 22 2.12 5.18 -14.13
CA ALA A 22 2.24 4.30 -12.98
C ALA A 22 3.23 3.19 -13.38
N GLU A 23 4.40 3.16 -12.74
CA GLU A 23 5.29 2.03 -12.92
C GLU A 23 4.52 0.75 -12.56
N PRO A 24 4.72 -0.35 -13.31
CA PRO A 24 4.15 -1.63 -12.94
C PRO A 24 4.47 -1.92 -11.49
N GLN A 25 3.45 -2.09 -10.64
CA GLN A 25 3.70 -2.43 -9.26
C GLN A 25 4.33 -3.81 -9.22
N ASP A 26 5.49 -3.91 -8.58
CA ASP A 26 6.25 -5.15 -8.38
C ASP A 26 5.57 -6.12 -7.36
N PHE A 27 4.36 -5.77 -6.94
CA PHE A 27 3.50 -6.56 -6.09
C PHE A 27 2.03 -6.36 -6.48
N THR A 28 1.19 -7.33 -6.14
CA THR A 28 -0.27 -7.26 -6.32
C THR A 28 -0.96 -7.38 -4.96
N VAL A 29 -2.05 -6.63 -4.79
CA VAL A 29 -2.89 -6.67 -3.60
C VAL A 29 -4.31 -7.04 -4.01
N THR A 30 -4.76 -8.21 -3.58
CA THR A 30 -6.10 -8.73 -3.89
C THR A 30 -6.95 -8.70 -2.63
N PRO A 31 -8.08 -7.96 -2.61
CA PRO A 31 -9.01 -7.99 -1.48
C PRO A 31 -9.57 -9.40 -1.26
N VAL A 32 -9.51 -9.89 -0.02
CA VAL A 32 -10.04 -11.21 0.36
C VAL A 32 -11.33 -11.06 1.15
N MET A 33 -11.34 -10.16 2.13
CA MET A 33 -12.52 -9.89 2.95
C MET A 33 -12.55 -8.43 3.38
N LYS A 34 -13.75 -7.87 3.45
CA LYS A 34 -14.05 -6.61 4.14
C LYS A 34 -15.46 -6.71 4.71
N GLY A 35 -15.63 -6.51 6.01
CA GLY A 35 -16.95 -6.65 6.61
C GLY A 35 -17.04 -6.32 8.09
N LEU A 36 -18.29 -6.26 8.54
CA LEU A 36 -18.69 -5.94 9.92
C LEU A 36 -19.25 -7.15 10.66
N THR A 37 -19.41 -8.30 9.99
CA THR A 37 -20.02 -9.50 10.55
C THR A 37 -19.19 -10.74 10.22
N THR A 38 -19.30 -11.76 11.08
CA THR A 38 -18.73 -13.09 10.85
C THR A 38 -19.55 -13.88 9.83
N ILE A 39 -19.06 -15.05 9.40
CA ILE A 39 -19.83 -15.99 8.58
C ILE A 39 -21.14 -16.46 9.25
N GLY A 40 -21.21 -16.42 10.59
CA GLY A 40 -22.42 -16.72 11.35
C GLY A 40 -23.38 -15.54 11.52
N GLY A 41 -23.06 -14.37 10.92
CA GLY A 41 -23.87 -13.16 11.01
C GLY A 41 -23.70 -12.36 12.31
N GLN A 42 -22.80 -12.76 13.21
CA GLN A 42 -22.52 -11.98 14.42
C GLN A 42 -21.74 -10.71 14.07
N LYS A 43 -22.08 -9.57 14.69
CA LYS A 43 -21.32 -8.33 14.55
C LYS A 43 -19.90 -8.52 15.13
N ILE A 44 -18.90 -8.03 14.42
CA ILE A 44 -17.53 -7.93 14.92
C ILE A 44 -17.48 -6.76 15.92
N GLU A 45 -16.86 -6.96 17.08
CA GLU A 45 -16.75 -5.94 18.12
C GLU A 45 -15.30 -5.77 18.56
N TYR A 46 -14.88 -4.52 18.73
CA TYR A 46 -13.55 -4.18 19.26
C TYR A 46 -13.70 -3.43 20.58
N PRO A 47 -12.82 -3.66 21.59
CA PRO A 47 -13.00 -3.10 22.93
C PRO A 47 -13.05 -1.55 23.01
N LYS A 48 -12.56 -0.84 21.99
CA LYS A 48 -12.36 0.63 22.02
C LYS A 48 -13.10 1.39 20.91
N THR A 49 -13.94 0.73 20.10
CA THR A 49 -14.70 1.39 19.01
C THR A 49 -16.03 0.70 18.74
N ASP A 50 -17.04 1.49 18.42
CA ASP A 50 -18.37 1.04 17.96
C ASP A 50 -18.43 0.77 16.45
N LYS A 51 -17.39 1.20 15.71
CA LYS A 51 -17.21 1.08 14.27
C LYS A 51 -16.20 0.00 13.90
N ALA A 52 -16.37 -1.20 14.45
CA ALA A 52 -15.51 -2.33 14.14
C ALA A 52 -15.69 -2.78 12.68
N GLU A 53 -14.57 -2.91 11.96
CA GLU A 53 -14.49 -3.46 10.61
C GLU A 53 -13.24 -4.35 10.55
N MET A 54 -13.35 -5.48 9.88
CA MET A 54 -12.20 -6.33 9.58
C MET A 54 -11.98 -6.33 8.07
N ALA A 55 -10.72 -6.25 7.66
CA ALA A 55 -10.31 -6.41 6.28
C ALA A 55 -9.13 -7.37 6.20
N SER A 56 -9.08 -8.15 5.12
CA SER A 56 -7.93 -8.97 4.77
C SER A 56 -7.66 -8.89 3.27
N VAL A 57 -6.39 -8.98 2.92
CA VAL A 57 -5.90 -8.93 1.55
C VAL A 57 -4.88 -10.04 1.35
N LEU A 58 -4.80 -10.56 0.13
CA LEU A 58 -3.68 -11.37 -0.34
C LEU A 58 -2.67 -10.44 -0.99
N VAL A 59 -1.44 -10.46 -0.49
CA VAL A 59 -0.33 -9.68 -1.07
C VAL A 59 0.66 -10.64 -1.71
N GLU A 60 0.91 -10.43 -3.00
CA GLU A 60 1.88 -11.20 -3.78
C GLU A 60 3.02 -10.28 -4.17
N ILE A 61 4.22 -10.53 -3.64
CA ILE A 61 5.42 -9.73 -3.91
C ILE A 61 6.41 -10.60 -4.70
N GLN A 62 6.89 -10.10 -5.84
CA GLN A 62 7.85 -10.85 -6.64
C GLN A 62 9.21 -11.00 -5.90
N PRO A 63 9.99 -12.06 -6.18
CA PRO A 63 11.28 -12.26 -5.52
C PRO A 63 12.21 -11.04 -5.64
N GLY A 64 12.74 -10.59 -4.51
CA GLY A 64 13.65 -9.43 -4.44
C GLY A 64 12.97 -8.07 -4.57
N LYS A 65 11.64 -8.01 -4.58
CA LYS A 65 10.86 -6.76 -4.63
C LYS A 65 10.29 -6.39 -3.27
N GLU A 66 9.79 -5.17 -3.16
CA GLU A 66 9.21 -4.60 -1.94
C GLU A 66 7.92 -3.82 -2.24
N ASN A 67 7.10 -3.61 -1.21
CA ASN A 67 5.89 -2.78 -1.26
C ASN A 67 6.12 -1.34 -0.76
N GLY A 68 7.39 -0.93 -0.63
CA GLY A 68 7.82 0.40 -0.21
C GLY A 68 7.64 0.69 1.29
N ARG A 69 8.30 1.74 1.77
CA ARG A 69 8.18 2.21 3.15
C ARG A 69 6.78 2.77 3.42
N HIS A 70 6.10 2.25 4.44
CA HIS A 70 4.78 2.73 4.85
C HIS A 70 4.52 2.38 6.32
N MET A 71 3.40 2.86 6.87
CA MET A 71 2.96 2.60 8.24
C MET A 71 1.48 2.25 8.31
N HIS A 72 1.07 1.55 9.36
CA HIS A 72 -0.32 1.17 9.59
C HIS A 72 -0.97 2.07 10.65
N ALA A 73 -2.10 2.70 10.28
CA ALA A 73 -2.89 3.53 11.19
C ALA A 73 -3.74 2.71 12.17
N VAL A 74 -3.88 1.40 11.92
CA VAL A 74 -4.61 0.43 12.74
C VAL A 74 -3.72 -0.80 12.95
N PRO A 75 -3.97 -1.64 13.98
CA PRO A 75 -3.24 -2.89 14.14
C PRO A 75 -3.39 -3.78 12.90
N THR A 76 -2.26 -4.32 12.43
CA THR A 76 -2.19 -5.24 11.29
C THR A 76 -1.60 -6.56 11.76
N TYR A 77 -2.05 -7.66 11.16
CA TYR A 77 -1.46 -8.99 11.31
C TYR A 77 -1.13 -9.52 9.92
N VAL A 78 0.06 -10.09 9.76
CA VAL A 78 0.51 -10.70 8.49
C VAL A 78 0.80 -12.18 8.72
N HIS A 79 0.33 -13.03 7.81
CA HIS A 79 0.70 -14.44 7.76
C HIS A 79 1.40 -14.74 6.44
N VAL A 80 2.62 -15.27 6.51
CA VAL A 80 3.40 -15.60 5.30
C VAL A 80 2.91 -16.95 4.76
N LEU A 81 2.23 -16.92 3.62
CA LEU A 81 1.70 -18.13 2.97
C LEU A 81 2.80 -18.92 2.24
N GLU A 82 3.66 -18.22 1.50
CA GLU A 82 4.74 -18.81 0.71
C GLU A 82 5.98 -17.91 0.71
N GLY A 83 7.15 -18.50 0.49
CA GLY A 83 8.40 -17.77 0.34
C GLY A 83 9.00 -17.29 1.66
N THR A 84 9.62 -16.12 1.63
CA THR A 84 10.28 -15.49 2.78
C THR A 84 10.12 -13.98 2.70
N MET A 85 9.64 -13.38 3.78
CA MET A 85 9.43 -11.94 3.92
C MET A 85 10.49 -11.37 4.87
N THR A 86 11.08 -10.23 4.51
CA THR A 86 11.91 -9.45 5.43
C THR A 86 11.28 -8.09 5.66
N VAL A 87 11.06 -7.75 6.93
CA VAL A 87 10.57 -6.44 7.34
C VAL A 87 11.75 -5.64 7.87
N GLU A 88 11.96 -4.46 7.32
CA GLU A 88 12.92 -3.48 7.81
C GLU A 88 12.19 -2.39 8.59
N PHE A 89 12.64 -2.12 9.80
CA PHE A 89 12.13 -1.06 10.67
C PHE A 89 12.86 0.26 10.41
N GLU A 90 12.34 1.36 10.97
CA GLU A 90 12.90 2.70 10.77
C GLU A 90 14.34 2.82 11.30
N ASP A 91 14.66 2.11 12.38
CA ASP A 91 16.01 2.03 12.97
C ASP A 91 16.97 1.13 12.16
N GLY A 92 16.52 0.56 11.04
CA GLY A 92 17.28 -0.35 10.19
C GLY A 92 17.32 -1.80 10.70
N ALA A 93 16.67 -2.10 11.83
CA ALA A 93 16.52 -3.49 12.28
C ALA A 93 15.74 -4.29 11.24
N ARG A 94 16.12 -5.57 11.05
CA ARG A 94 15.46 -6.47 10.10
C ARG A 94 14.99 -7.74 10.78
N GLN A 95 13.78 -8.17 10.42
CA GLN A 95 13.22 -9.45 10.84
C GLN A 95 12.75 -10.24 9.63
N THR A 96 13.10 -11.52 9.59
CA THR A 96 12.79 -12.41 8.46
C THR A 96 11.82 -13.51 8.90
N PHE A 97 10.74 -13.65 8.14
CA PHE A 97 9.64 -14.58 8.38
C PHE A 97 9.51 -15.55 7.20
N LYS A 98 9.34 -16.84 7.49
CA LYS A 98 9.17 -17.88 6.46
C LYS A 98 7.71 -18.27 6.33
N ALA A 99 7.37 -19.01 5.28
CA ALA A 99 6.05 -19.63 5.14
C ALA A 99 5.61 -20.31 6.45
N GLY A 100 4.38 -20.03 6.87
CA GLY A 100 3.78 -20.48 8.14
C GLY A 100 4.01 -19.53 9.33
N SER A 101 4.86 -18.51 9.22
CA SER A 101 5.05 -17.50 10.28
C SER A 101 3.94 -16.44 10.28
N GLY A 102 3.67 -15.85 11.45
CA GLY A 102 2.82 -14.67 11.59
C GLY A 102 3.47 -13.60 12.47
N PHE A 103 3.17 -12.33 12.21
CA PHE A 103 3.69 -11.16 12.94
C PHE A 103 2.75 -9.96 12.89
#